data_AF-A0A2E9LNG7-F1
#
_entry.id   AF-A0A2E9LNG7-F1
#
_cell.length_a   1.000
_cell.length_b   1.000
_cell.length_c   1.000
_cell.angle_alpha   90.00
_cell.angle_beta   90.00
_cell.angle_gamma   90.00
#
_symmetry.space_group_name_H-M   'P 1'
#
loop_
_entity.id
_entity.type
_entity.pdbx_description
1 polymer ?
#
loop_
_entity_poly.entity_id
_entity_poly.type
_entity_poly.pdbx_seq_one_letter_code
_entity_poly.pdbx_strand_id
1 'polypeptide(L)'
;TTLLEKDNGPAAVNKIGKAVASLLDAQVADPTLDLTSEITSLVSMIKAVAEAEIDRAQGVASSSGDQKRIDTAIEAVADGDNLLAAADYLGAADAYESAVKAASSVQ
;
A
#
# COMPACT_ATOMS: atom_id res chain seq x y z
N THR A 1 15.89 9.16 -11.23
CA THR A 1 16.03 8.85 -9.79
C THR A 1 14.67 9.04 -9.17
N THR A 2 13.93 7.95 -8.98
CA THR A 2 12.56 7.95 -8.46
C THR A 2 12.59 8.03 -6.94
N LEU A 3 11.54 8.59 -6.33
CA LEU A 3 11.35 8.72 -4.86
C LEU A 3 11.37 7.39 -4.07
N LEU A 4 11.65 6.27 -4.73
CA LEU A 4 11.71 4.90 -4.22
C LEU A 4 13.18 4.47 -4.03
N GLU A 5 14.02 5.37 -3.53
CA GLU A 5 15.34 4.98 -3.02
C GLU A 5 15.12 4.08 -1.80
N LYS A 6 15.48 2.81 -1.98
CA LYS A 6 15.70 1.64 -1.11
C LYS A 6 15.36 1.65 0.40
N ASP A 7 15.19 2.79 1.05
CA ASP A 7 14.94 2.94 2.49
C ASP A 7 13.73 3.86 2.82
N ASN A 8 12.97 4.32 1.82
CA ASN A 8 11.87 5.27 2.03
C ASN A 8 10.48 4.80 1.56
N GLY A 9 10.34 3.55 1.12
CA GLY A 9 9.07 2.95 0.70
C GLY A 9 7.95 3.12 1.74
N PRO A 10 8.15 2.69 3.01
CA PRO A 10 7.18 2.87 4.09
C PRO A 10 6.78 4.32 4.34
N ALA A 11 7.72 5.27 4.28
CA ALA A 11 7.42 6.69 4.52
C ALA A 11 6.70 7.34 3.33
N ALA A 12 7.01 6.91 2.10
CA ALA A 12 6.32 7.36 0.90
C ALA A 12 4.86 6.89 0.91
N VAL A 13 4.61 5.61 1.19
CA VAL A 13 3.24 5.09 1.25
C VAL A 13 2.42 5.70 2.38
N ASN A 14 3.03 5.98 3.54
CA ASN A 14 2.33 6.68 4.63
C ASN A 14 1.86 8.09 4.22
N LYS A 15 2.67 8.81 3.43
CA LYS A 15 2.27 10.12 2.90
C LYS A 15 1.13 9.99 1.88
N ILE A 16 1.17 8.96 1.04
CA ILE A 16 0.11 8.69 0.07
C ILE A 16 -1.18 8.30 0.79
N GLY A 17 -1.13 7.46 1.83
CA GLY A 17 -2.30 7.10 2.65
C GLY A 17 -2.96 8.32 3.32
N LYS A 18 -2.16 9.26 3.83
CA LYS A 18 -2.68 10.54 4.35
C LYS A 18 -3.35 11.39 3.28
N ALA A 19 -2.82 11.38 2.05
CA ALA A 19 -3.45 12.07 0.93
C ALA A 19 -4.78 11.41 0.54
N VAL A 20 -4.87 10.08 0.53
CA VAL A 20 -6.13 9.34 0.33
C VAL A 20 -7.19 9.76 1.35
N ALA A 21 -6.85 9.75 2.65
CA ALA A 21 -7.76 10.20 3.70
C ALA A 21 -8.22 11.66 3.48
N SER A 22 -7.30 12.56 3.12
CA SER A 22 -7.62 13.98 2.90
C SER A 22 -8.55 14.20 1.71
N LEU A 23 -8.40 13.43 0.62
CA LEU A 23 -9.28 13.51 -0.55
C LEU A 23 -10.66 12.93 -0.24
N LEU A 24 -10.74 11.83 0.52
CA LEU A 24 -12.01 11.29 0.99
C LEU A 24 -12.77 12.31 1.85
N ASP A 25 -12.09 12.95 2.80
CA ASP A 25 -12.67 14.02 3.63
C ASP A 25 -13.18 15.20 2.79
N ALA A 26 -12.42 15.59 1.75
CA ALA A 26 -12.82 16.66 0.84
C ALA A 26 -14.07 16.30 0.01
N GLN A 27 -14.16 15.07 -0.50
CA GLN A 27 -15.33 14.59 -1.24
C GLN A 27 -16.56 14.40 -0.34
N VAL A 28 -16.36 14.04 0.93
CA VAL A 28 -17.46 14.02 1.93
C VAL A 28 -17.95 15.43 2.23
N ALA A 29 -17.04 16.41 2.32
CA ALA A 29 -17.39 17.81 2.55
C ALA A 29 -18.07 18.47 1.34
N ASP A 30 -17.67 18.10 0.12
CA ASP A 30 -18.28 18.54 -1.13
C ASP A 30 -18.47 17.35 -2.09
N PRO A 31 -19.67 16.73 -2.09
CA PRO A 31 -19.98 15.59 -2.95
C PRO A 31 -19.98 15.88 -4.45
N THR A 32 -19.85 17.15 -4.86
CA THR A 32 -19.73 17.52 -6.28
C THR A 32 -18.30 17.35 -6.80
N LEU A 33 -17.31 17.25 -5.91
CA LEU A 33 -15.95 16.85 -6.22
C LEU A 33 -15.89 15.33 -6.37
N ASP A 34 -16.07 14.81 -7.59
CA ASP A 34 -15.78 13.42 -7.88
C ASP A 34 -14.25 13.22 -7.90
N LEU A 35 -13.68 12.80 -6.77
CA LEU A 35 -12.25 12.53 -6.60
C LEU A 35 -11.95 11.02 -6.65
N THR A 36 -12.92 10.20 -7.04
CA THR A 36 -12.81 8.74 -6.99
C THR A 36 -11.65 8.23 -7.85
N SER A 37 -11.42 8.84 -9.01
CA SER A 37 -10.30 8.48 -9.90
C SER A 37 -8.94 8.76 -9.26
N GLU A 38 -8.78 9.95 -8.67
CA GLU A 38 -7.56 10.38 -7.98
C GLU A 38 -7.28 9.49 -6.77
N ILE A 39 -8.30 9.22 -5.95
CA ILE A 39 -8.20 8.33 -4.80
C ILE A 39 -7.77 6.92 -5.24
N THR A 40 -8.42 6.37 -6.28
CA THR A 40 -8.09 5.04 -6.82
C THR A 40 -6.65 4.98 -7.33
N SER A 41 -6.19 6.05 -8.00
CA SER A 41 -4.82 6.16 -8.49
C SER A 41 -3.80 6.18 -7.35
N LEU A 42 -4.06 6.95 -6.28
CA LEU A 42 -3.22 6.97 -5.09
C LEU A 42 -3.14 5.60 -4.40
N VAL A 43 -4.29 4.93 -4.21
CA VAL A 43 -4.34 3.58 -3.61
C VAL A 43 -3.56 2.57 -4.48
N SER A 44 -3.71 2.66 -5.80
CA SER A 44 -2.97 1.80 -6.75
C SER A 44 -1.46 2.02 -6.69
N MET A 45 -1.00 3.24 -6.42
CA MET A 45 0.43 3.51 -6.20
C MET A 45 0.95 2.84 -4.93
N ILE A 46 0.16 2.81 -3.84
CA ILE A 46 0.56 2.08 -2.62
C ILE A 46 0.68 0.59 -2.93
N LYS A 47 -0.30 0.01 -3.64
CA LYS A 47 -0.26 -1.40 -4.07
C LYS A 47 1.00 -1.71 -4.89
N ALA A 48 1.33 -0.89 -5.88
CA ALA A 48 2.51 -1.11 -6.71
C ALA A 48 3.82 -1.10 -5.88
N VAL A 49 3.90 -0.26 -4.84
CA VAL A 49 5.03 -0.27 -3.91
C VAL A 49 5.03 -1.55 -3.06
N ALA A 50 3.88 -2.03 -2.60
CA ALA A 50 3.76 -3.29 -1.88
C ALA A 50 4.27 -4.47 -2.72
N GLU A 51 3.82 -4.58 -3.97
CA GLU A 51 4.24 -5.64 -4.90
C GLU A 51 5.77 -5.59 -5.15
N ALA A 52 6.32 -4.39 -5.40
CA ALA A 52 7.76 -4.23 -5.60
C ALA A 52 8.59 -4.61 -4.36
N GLU A 53 8.12 -4.29 -3.15
CA GLU A 53 8.80 -4.71 -1.92
C GLU A 53 8.71 -6.21 -1.68
N ILE A 54 7.57 -6.85 -2.01
CA ILE A 54 7.42 -8.31 -1.94
C ILE A 54 8.40 -8.99 -2.89
N ASP A 55 8.50 -8.54 -4.15
CA ASP A 55 9.44 -9.09 -5.12
C ASP A 55 10.89 -8.96 -4.64
N ARG A 56 11.24 -7.81 -4.06
CA ARG A 56 12.57 -7.59 -3.46
C ARG A 56 12.81 -8.52 -2.27
N ALA A 57 11.84 -8.66 -1.37
CA ALA A 57 11.94 -9.51 -0.20
C ALA A 57 12.12 -10.98 -0.57
N GLN A 58 11.38 -11.48 -1.57
CA GLN A 58 11.54 -12.83 -2.12
C GLN A 58 12.94 -13.08 -2.66
N GLY A 59 13.58 -12.07 -3.26
CA GLY A 59 14.94 -12.18 -3.78
C GLY A 59 16.04 -12.30 -2.73
N VAL A 60 15.78 -11.92 -1.48
CA VAL A 60 16.79 -11.92 -0.39
C VAL A 60 16.45 -12.82 0.79
N ALA A 61 15.21 -13.31 0.88
CA ALA A 61 14.75 -14.18 1.97
C ALA A 61 15.64 -15.42 2.12
N SER A 62 16.11 -15.65 3.35
CA SER A 62 17.03 -16.74 3.67
C SER A 62 16.54 -17.66 4.79
N SER A 63 15.48 -17.25 5.48
CA SER A 63 14.95 -17.96 6.64
C SER A 63 13.44 -18.21 6.56
N SER A 64 12.95 -19.16 7.36
CA SER A 64 11.51 -19.36 7.53
C SER A 64 10.80 -18.17 8.17
N GLY A 65 11.52 -17.33 8.92
CA GLY A 65 10.99 -16.06 9.44
C GLY A 65 10.75 -15.04 8.33
N ASP A 66 11.64 -14.98 7.34
CA ASP A 66 11.49 -14.11 6.17
C ASP A 66 10.34 -14.56 5.29
N GLN A 67 10.23 -15.87 5.06
CA GLN A 67 9.12 -16.42 4.29
C GLN A 67 7.77 -16.07 4.94
N LYS A 68 7.65 -16.17 6.27
CA LYS A 68 6.41 -15.77 6.98
C LYS A 68 6.06 -14.30 6.77
N ARG A 69 7.04 -13.40 6.73
CA ARG A 69 6.81 -11.96 6.49
C ARG A 69 6.35 -11.71 5.07
N ILE A 70 6.91 -12.43 4.10
CA ILE A 70 6.46 -12.38 2.70
C ILE A 70 5.02 -12.88 2.59
N ASP A 71 4.69 -14.01 3.23
CA ASP A 71 3.34 -14.56 3.21
C ASP A 71 2.34 -13.56 3.82
N THR A 72 2.67 -12.95 4.96
CA THR A 72 1.87 -11.86 5.57
C THR A 72 1.71 -10.66 4.62
N ALA A 73 2.77 -10.28 3.89
CA ALA A 73 2.67 -9.18 2.94
C ALA A 73 1.74 -9.51 1.76
N ILE A 74 1.79 -10.75 1.24
CA ILE A 74 0.91 -11.23 0.17
C ILE A 74 -0.55 -11.27 0.64
N GLU A 75 -0.81 -11.77 1.84
CA GLU A 75 -2.15 -11.78 2.45
C GLU A 75 -2.70 -10.35 2.57
N ALA A 76 -1.88 -9.40 3.05
CA ALA A 76 -2.29 -8.01 3.16
C ALA A 76 -2.57 -7.33 1.80
N VAL A 77 -1.87 -7.71 0.72
CA VAL A 77 -2.21 -7.26 -0.64
C VAL A 77 -3.56 -7.82 -1.07
N ALA A 78 -3.82 -9.11 -0.83
CA ALA A 78 -5.11 -9.73 -1.17
C ALA A 78 -6.28 -9.08 -0.39
N ASP A 79 -6.08 -8.78 0.89
CA ASP A 79 -7.06 -8.04 1.69
C ASP A 79 -7.30 -6.63 1.14
N GLY A 80 -6.24 -5.92 0.76
CA GLY A 80 -6.33 -4.61 0.12
C GLY A 80 -7.10 -4.65 -1.20
N ASP A 81 -6.91 -5.69 -2.02
CA ASP A 81 -7.64 -5.89 -3.27
C ASP A 81 -9.13 -6.10 -3.04
N ASN A 82 -9.50 -6.90 -2.01
CA ASN A 82 -10.89 -7.11 -1.62
C ASN A 82 -11.56 -5.81 -1.14
N LEU A 83 -10.84 -5.01 -0.33
CA LEU A 83 -11.33 -3.72 0.17
C LEU A 83 -11.49 -2.70 -0.95
N LEU A 84 -10.54 -2.65 -1.89
CA LEU A 84 -10.63 -1.76 -3.05
C LEU A 84 -11.81 -2.13 -3.96
N ALA A 85 -12.05 -3.43 -4.18
CA ALA A 85 -13.22 -3.90 -4.92
C ALA A 85 -14.55 -3.53 -4.23
N ALA A 86 -14.55 -3.41 -2.91
CA ALA A 86 -15.68 -2.92 -2.12
C ALA A 86 -15.75 -1.38 -2.01
N ALA A 87 -14.87 -0.66 -2.72
CA ALA A 87 -14.70 0.80 -2.64
C ALA A 87 -14.33 1.33 -1.23
N ASP A 88 -13.79 0.47 -0.36
CA ASP A 88 -13.16 0.88 0.89
C ASP A 88 -11.71 1.31 0.64
N TYR A 89 -11.55 2.54 0.14
CA TYR A 89 -10.26 3.08 -0.26
C TYR A 89 -9.28 3.25 0.91
N LEU A 90 -9.80 3.63 2.09
CA LEU A 90 -8.96 3.83 3.27
C LEU A 90 -8.49 2.48 3.83
N GLY A 91 -9.41 1.51 3.96
CA GLY A 91 -9.05 0.16 4.34
C GLY A 91 -8.05 -0.49 3.36
N ALA A 92 -8.25 -0.30 2.05
CA ALA A 92 -7.32 -0.79 1.04
C ALA A 92 -5.93 -0.15 1.19
N ALA A 93 -5.85 1.16 1.37
CA ALA A 93 -4.58 1.86 1.60
C ALA A 93 -3.83 1.34 2.83
N ASP A 94 -4.55 1.13 3.95
CA ASP A 94 -3.98 0.62 5.20
C ASP A 94 -3.48 -0.84 5.06
N ALA A 95 -4.21 -1.67 4.32
CA ALA A 95 -3.81 -3.05 4.02
C ALA A 95 -2.53 -3.08 3.17
N TYR A 96 -2.46 -2.30 2.10
CA TYR A 96 -1.24 -2.21 1.29
C TYR A 96 -0.06 -1.58 2.04
N GLU A 97 -0.27 -0.58 2.90
CA GLU A 97 0.79 -0.06 3.77
C GLU A 97 1.32 -1.14 4.73
N SER A 98 0.43 -2.00 5.23
CA SER A 98 0.82 -3.15 6.06
C SER A 98 1.63 -4.17 5.28
N ALA A 99 1.29 -4.43 4.02
CA ALA A 99 2.07 -5.28 3.13
C ALA A 99 3.50 -4.73 2.92
N VAL A 100 3.63 -3.44 2.63
CA VAL A 100 4.94 -2.76 2.52
C VAL A 100 5.77 -2.93 3.79
N LYS A 101 5.17 -2.72 4.97
CA LYS A 101 5.87 -2.88 6.26
C LYS A 101 6.35 -4.32 6.47
N ALA A 102 5.50 -5.30 6.19
CA ALA A 102 5.85 -6.72 6.35
C ALA A 102 7.01 -7.10 5.41
N ALA A 103 6.90 -6.79 4.11
CA ALA A 103 7.94 -7.11 3.11
C ALA A 103 9.26 -6.37 3.38
N SER A 104 9.20 -5.08 3.74
CA SER A 104 10.42 -4.29 4.03
C SER A 104 11.21 -4.78 5.26
N SER A 105 10.58 -5.60 6.12
CA SER A 105 11.23 -6.16 7.32
C SER A 105 12.02 -7.45 7.09
N VAL A 106 12.06 -7.96 5.86
CA VAL A 106 12.87 -9.12 5.45
C VAL A 106 14.36 -8.75 5.33
N GLN A 107 15.25 -9.62 5.80
CA GLN A 107 16.71 -9.38 5.88
C GLN A 107 17.55 -10.49 5.27
#